data_AF-A0A5B1QUC5-F1
#
_entry.id   AF-A0A5B1QUC5-F1
#
_cell.length_a   1.000
_cell.length_b   1.000
_cell.length_c   1.000
_cell.angle_alpha   90.00
_cell.angle_beta   90.00
_cell.angle_gamma   90.00
#
_symmetry.space_group_name_H-M   'P 1'
#
loop_
_entity.id
_entity.type
_entity.pdbx_description
1 polymer ?
#
loop_
_entity_poly.entity_id
_entity_poly.type
_entity_poly.pdbx_seq_one_letter_code
_entity_poly.pdbx_strand_id
1 'polypeptide(L)'
;MPQDAVVLAPTSAAVMQASVLSLKVAKELHRYDAFTPEIQDSSRARIVIEYLHTVAHPDLFPARIVFDGTSIWSIGRLFYGASSMKFEIPMSGNTQSIHFHLTGDSTDVISIVEAILEGGEHPRQAEMINILRVLVSQRPIRELEQEHAVQVDELTTRSHVEGETLENEVACNEGPLQLTQPTIEGTATEDTVAENTTPGDKAVEKTSTDVAVPRSLASRSPRHLHVWATQFLFPNQRELDIGRLCSLSERDERFKALRNALRGIWVHKDVPRLTKSMRPIRAIVPRGAHHEFELHGKRMTVTEYYLQKYGKRFEYPDAFGVVIRETPIRVVLPAEMCVIVSCQLLKKKAFRSRR
;
A
#
# COMPACT_ATOMS: atom_id res chain seq x y z
N MET A 1 63.25 -9.52 8.23
CA MET A 1 62.07 -9.69 7.35
C MET A 1 60.87 -9.14 8.09
N PRO A 2 60.51 -7.86 7.94
CA PRO A 2 59.32 -7.31 8.57
C PRO A 2 58.09 -7.75 7.77
N GLN A 3 57.03 -8.14 8.47
CA GLN A 3 55.73 -8.46 7.89
C GLN A 3 54.94 -7.16 7.76
N ASP A 4 54.69 -6.73 6.52
CA ASP A 4 53.84 -5.58 6.21
C ASP A 4 52.38 -5.92 6.54
N ALA A 5 51.84 -5.24 7.55
CA ALA A 5 50.44 -5.27 7.89
C ALA A 5 49.67 -4.41 6.86
N VAL A 6 48.91 -5.08 5.99
CA VAL A 6 48.00 -4.43 5.04
C VAL A 6 46.81 -3.85 5.82
N VAL A 7 46.86 -2.55 6.10
CA VAL A 7 45.73 -1.78 6.61
C VAL A 7 44.76 -1.55 5.46
N LEU A 8 43.65 -2.29 5.46
CA LEU A 8 42.52 -2.08 4.56
C LEU A 8 41.82 -0.77 4.93
N ALA A 9 41.98 0.26 4.10
CA ALA A 9 41.25 1.51 4.21
C ALA A 9 39.74 1.27 3.99
N PRO A 10 38.84 1.81 4.83
CA PRO A 10 37.40 1.68 4.62
C PRO A 10 36.96 2.51 3.40
N THR A 11 36.21 1.87 2.51
CA THR A 11 35.73 2.39 1.23
C THR A 11 34.78 3.59 1.45
N SER A 12 35.33 4.79 1.36
CA SER A 12 34.74 6.11 1.62
C SER A 12 33.57 6.55 0.69
N ALA A 13 33.14 5.72 -0.25
CA ALA A 13 32.15 6.12 -1.25
C ALA A 13 30.71 6.18 -0.73
N ALA A 14 30.37 5.45 0.34
CA ALA A 14 29.03 5.47 0.94
C ALA A 14 28.78 6.68 1.87
N VAL A 15 29.85 7.38 2.29
CA VAL A 15 29.77 8.51 3.23
C VAL A 15 29.52 9.84 2.50
N MET A 16 29.96 9.96 1.24
CA MET A 16 29.90 11.21 0.47
C MET A 16 28.50 11.59 -0.06
N GLN A 17 27.48 10.72 0.03
CA GLN A 17 26.09 11.11 -0.25
C GLN A 17 25.36 11.71 0.96
N ALA A 18 25.99 11.78 2.13
CA ALA A 18 25.42 12.44 3.30
C ALA A 18 25.29 13.96 3.12
N SER A 19 26.05 14.56 2.20
CA SER A 19 26.10 16.02 1.97
C SER A 19 24.88 16.60 1.25
N VAL A 20 23.93 15.78 0.77
CA VAL A 20 22.66 16.23 0.17
C VAL A 20 21.48 16.04 1.12
N LEU A 21 21.71 15.53 2.34
CA LEU A 21 20.73 15.62 3.41
C LEU A 21 20.76 17.03 4.02
N SER A 22 20.34 18.03 3.24
CA SER A 22 19.71 19.25 3.77
C SER A 22 18.35 18.90 4.39
N LEU A 23 18.28 17.81 5.15
CA LEU A 23 17.29 17.65 6.18
C LEU A 23 17.65 18.72 7.22
N LYS A 24 16.65 19.47 7.66
CA LYS A 24 16.58 19.89 9.05
C LYS A 24 16.56 18.59 9.88
N VAL A 25 17.71 17.91 9.98
CA VAL A 25 17.86 16.65 10.69
C VAL A 25 17.48 16.98 12.11
N ALA A 26 16.55 16.19 12.64
CA ALA A 26 16.21 16.31 14.04
C ALA A 26 17.50 16.22 14.85
N LYS A 27 17.82 17.28 15.58
CA LYS A 27 19.00 17.30 16.44
C LYS A 27 18.93 16.13 17.43
N GLU A 28 17.72 15.80 17.88
CA GLU A 28 17.48 14.81 18.91
C GLU A 28 16.57 13.67 18.44
N LEU A 29 17.05 12.44 18.62
CA LEU A 29 16.25 11.23 18.53
C LEU A 29 15.92 10.71 19.93
N HIS A 30 14.66 10.34 20.13
CA HIS A 30 14.19 9.73 21.37
C HIS A 30 13.94 8.24 21.16
N ARG A 31 14.41 7.44 22.11
CA ARG A 31 14.24 5.99 22.12
C ARG A 31 13.07 5.61 23.01
N TYR A 32 12.23 4.71 22.52
CA TYR A 32 11.13 4.12 23.25
C TYR A 32 11.26 2.60 23.23
N ASP A 33 10.91 1.96 24.35
CA ASP A 33 10.70 0.52 24.38
C ASP A 33 9.56 0.17 23.42
N ALA A 34 9.76 -0.88 22.63
CA ALA A 34 8.91 -1.12 21.49
C ALA A 34 7.46 -1.41 21.86
N PHE A 35 7.21 -2.43 22.69
CA PHE A 35 5.85 -2.80 23.05
C PHE A 35 5.82 -3.45 24.43
N THR A 36 4.93 -3.00 25.30
CA THR A 36 4.53 -3.77 26.49
C THR A 36 3.03 -4.06 26.42
N PRO A 37 2.61 -5.34 26.31
CA PRO A 37 3.44 -6.54 26.20
C PRO A 37 4.18 -6.64 24.85
N GLU A 38 5.31 -7.36 24.84
CA GLU A 38 6.16 -7.49 23.66
C GLU A 38 5.43 -8.16 22.48
N ILE A 39 5.58 -7.57 21.29
CA ILE A 39 5.08 -8.17 20.05
C ILE A 39 6.23 -8.94 19.39
N GLN A 40 6.24 -10.26 19.59
CA GLN A 40 7.25 -11.17 19.05
C GLN A 40 7.38 -11.11 17.51
N ASP A 41 6.28 -10.85 16.80
CA ASP A 41 6.31 -10.72 15.34
C ASP A 41 6.58 -9.27 14.92
N SER A 42 7.79 -9.02 14.44
CA SER A 42 8.21 -7.71 13.89
C SER A 42 7.30 -7.20 12.78
N SER A 43 6.65 -8.08 12.00
CA SER A 43 5.69 -7.67 10.98
C SER A 43 4.41 -7.12 11.58
N ARG A 44 3.96 -7.71 12.70
CA ARG A 44 2.79 -7.25 13.46
C ARG A 44 3.08 -5.95 14.20
N ALA A 45 4.28 -5.81 14.78
CA ALA A 45 4.76 -4.56 15.37
C ALA A 45 4.72 -3.40 14.36
N ARG A 46 5.18 -3.64 13.12
CA ARG A 46 5.09 -2.62 12.05
C ARG A 46 3.66 -2.24 11.70
N ILE A 47 2.74 -3.22 11.62
CA ILE A 47 1.32 -2.95 11.36
C ILE A 47 0.71 -2.11 12.49
N VAL A 48 1.09 -2.39 13.73
CA VAL A 48 0.67 -1.60 14.89
C VAL A 48 1.15 -0.16 14.80
N ILE A 49 2.43 0.06 14.51
CA ILE A 49 2.99 1.41 14.38
C ILE A 49 2.30 2.15 13.24
N GLU A 50 2.07 1.49 12.11
CA GLU A 50 1.34 2.07 10.99
C GLU A 50 -0.11 2.43 11.36
N TYR A 51 -0.79 1.60 12.14
CA TYR A 51 -2.14 1.89 12.64
C TYR A 51 -2.14 3.11 13.58
N LEU A 52 -1.16 3.21 14.47
CA LEU A 52 -1.02 4.37 15.36
C LEU A 52 -0.78 5.65 14.56
N HIS A 53 0.08 5.57 13.54
CA HIS A 53 0.43 6.64 12.62
C HIS A 53 -0.76 7.12 11.78
N THR A 54 -1.58 6.19 11.28
CA THR A 54 -2.59 6.51 10.25
C THR A 54 -4.02 6.62 10.78
N VAL A 55 -4.35 5.93 11.88
CA VAL A 55 -5.74 5.79 12.35
C VAL A 55 -5.93 6.28 13.77
N ALA A 56 -5.11 5.84 14.73
CA ALA A 56 -5.40 6.08 16.14
C ALA A 56 -5.00 7.49 16.60
N HIS A 57 -3.76 7.89 16.32
CA HIS A 57 -3.19 9.13 16.84
C HIS A 57 -2.19 9.76 15.83
N PRO A 58 -2.67 10.19 14.65
CA PRO A 58 -1.81 10.80 13.64
C PRO A 58 -1.08 12.05 14.14
N ASP A 59 -1.66 12.77 15.11
CA ASP A 59 -1.05 13.97 15.69
C ASP A 59 0.10 13.66 16.65
N LEU A 60 0.06 12.52 17.36
CA LEU A 60 1.10 12.11 18.31
C LEU A 60 2.22 11.33 17.63
N PHE A 61 1.90 10.63 16.55
CA PHE A 61 2.84 9.82 15.80
C PHE A 61 3.09 10.50 14.45
N PRO A 62 3.96 11.53 14.36
CA PRO A 62 4.31 12.12 13.08
C PRO A 62 5.05 11.10 12.19
N ALA A 63 5.12 11.36 10.88
CA ALA A 63 5.58 10.45 9.82
C ALA A 63 7.01 9.90 9.89
N ARG A 64 7.72 10.11 11.00
CA ARG A 64 9.15 9.80 11.13
C ARG A 64 9.45 9.03 12.41
N ILE A 65 8.75 7.90 12.55
CA ILE A 65 9.00 6.92 13.60
C ILE A 65 9.59 5.67 12.96
N VAL A 66 10.67 5.19 13.56
CA VAL A 66 11.45 4.07 13.07
C VAL A 66 11.37 2.94 14.05
N PHE A 67 11.15 1.73 13.53
CA PHE A 67 11.22 0.51 14.32
C PHE A 67 12.36 -0.36 13.82
N ASP A 68 13.36 -0.55 14.67
CA ASP A 68 14.56 -1.33 14.37
C ASP A 68 14.37 -2.84 14.58
N GLY A 69 13.23 -3.24 15.16
CA GLY A 69 12.92 -4.62 15.54
C GLY A 69 12.80 -4.83 17.05
N THR A 70 13.38 -3.94 17.84
CA THR A 70 13.48 -4.05 19.30
C THR A 70 13.05 -2.78 20.03
N SER A 71 13.28 -1.62 19.42
CA SER A 71 12.98 -0.30 19.97
C SER A 71 12.37 0.59 18.90
N ILE A 72 11.64 1.60 19.36
CA ILE A 72 11.03 2.61 18.52
C ILE A 72 11.80 3.92 18.69
N TRP A 73 12.10 4.55 17.58
CA TRP A 73 12.84 5.81 17.53
C TRP A 73 11.97 6.87 16.90
N SER A 74 11.87 8.04 17.52
CA SER A 74 11.17 9.17 16.95
C SER A 74 12.05 10.40 16.88
N ILE A 75 11.79 11.19 15.84
CA ILE A 75 12.23 12.57 15.75
C ILE A 75 11.40 13.39 16.74
N GLY A 76 12.06 13.91 17.79
CA GLY A 76 11.39 14.60 18.89
C GLY A 76 10.63 13.67 19.84
N ARG A 77 10.15 14.22 20.97
CA ARG A 77 9.37 13.45 21.96
C ARG A 77 7.95 13.20 21.44
N LEU A 78 7.51 11.95 21.49
CA LEU A 78 6.13 11.55 21.20
C LEU A 78 5.13 12.08 22.24
N PHE A 79 5.54 12.11 23.51
CA PHE A 79 4.69 12.50 24.64
C PHE A 79 5.38 13.60 25.46
N TYR A 80 4.68 14.72 25.63
CA TYR A 80 5.15 15.81 26.49
C TYR A 80 4.63 15.61 27.91
N GLY A 81 5.53 15.66 28.90
CA GLY A 81 5.16 15.59 30.32
C GLY A 81 4.95 14.17 30.89
N ALA A 82 5.03 13.12 30.06
CA ALA A 82 4.94 11.73 30.51
C ALA A 82 6.09 10.89 29.94
N SER A 83 6.66 10.00 30.78
CA SER A 83 7.67 9.02 30.37
C SER A 83 7.05 7.77 29.76
N SER A 84 5.73 7.60 29.83
CA SER A 84 5.05 6.46 29.21
C SER A 84 3.63 6.81 28.81
N MET A 85 3.12 6.11 27.79
CA MET A 85 1.74 6.29 27.33
C MET A 85 1.15 4.95 26.89
N LYS A 86 -0.13 4.74 27.22
CA LYS A 86 -0.89 3.53 26.91
C LYS A 86 -1.82 3.81 25.74
N PHE A 87 -1.83 2.90 24.77
CA PHE A 87 -2.67 2.93 23.58
C PHE A 87 -3.52 1.67 23.50
N GLU A 88 -4.78 1.82 23.11
CA GLU A 88 -5.68 0.69 22.91
C GLU A 88 -5.83 0.41 21.42
N ILE A 89 -5.39 -0.78 21.00
CA ILE A 89 -5.36 -1.16 19.59
C ILE A 89 -6.35 -2.28 19.34
N PRO A 90 -7.32 -2.09 18.43
CA PRO A 90 -8.26 -3.13 18.06
C PRO A 90 -7.53 -4.22 17.28
N MET A 91 -7.34 -5.37 17.91
CA MET A 91 -6.88 -6.61 17.29
C MET A 91 -8.10 -7.50 16.99
N SER A 92 -7.95 -8.53 16.16
CA SER A 92 -9.03 -9.36 15.62
C SER A 92 -9.99 -9.95 16.67
N GLY A 93 -11.00 -9.17 17.10
CA GLY A 93 -11.99 -9.55 18.12
C GLY A 93 -11.62 -9.21 19.57
N ASN A 94 -10.48 -8.56 19.83
CA ASN A 94 -10.11 -8.09 21.18
C ASN A 94 -9.33 -6.77 21.09
N THR A 95 -9.44 -5.93 22.11
CA THR A 95 -8.63 -4.72 22.23
C THR A 95 -7.34 -5.09 22.98
N GLN A 96 -6.19 -4.91 22.34
CA GLN A 96 -4.89 -5.09 22.99
C GLN A 96 -4.40 -3.71 23.43
N SER A 97 -4.14 -3.54 24.73
CA SER A 97 -3.44 -2.35 25.21
C SER A 97 -1.93 -2.51 25.03
N ILE A 98 -1.31 -1.50 24.44
CA ILE A 98 0.13 -1.40 24.22
C ILE A 98 0.64 -0.18 24.96
N HIS A 99 1.72 -0.35 25.69
CA HIS A 99 2.39 0.73 26.39
C HIS A 99 3.73 1.02 25.70
N PHE A 100 4.02 2.30 25.49
CA PHE A 100 5.34 2.78 25.11
C PHE A 100 5.96 3.47 26.31
N HIS A 101 7.21 3.12 26.60
CA HIS A 101 8.01 3.73 27.66
C HIS A 101 9.19 4.43 27.01
N LEU A 102 9.40 5.71 27.35
CA LEU A 102 10.57 6.46 26.94
C LEU A 102 11.78 5.89 27.68
N THR A 103 12.81 5.52 26.93
CA THR A 103 13.98 4.80 27.45
C THR A 103 15.23 5.66 27.28
N GLY A 104 15.73 6.17 28.41
CA GLY A 104 16.95 6.98 28.45
C GLY A 104 16.78 8.41 27.94
N ASP A 105 17.93 9.08 27.77
CA ASP A 105 18.01 10.47 27.32
C ASP A 105 17.93 10.60 25.80
N SER A 106 17.66 11.82 25.31
CA SER A 106 17.72 12.08 23.88
C SER A 106 19.13 11.85 23.34
N THR A 107 19.16 11.39 22.10
CA THR A 107 20.39 11.10 21.38
C THR A 107 20.64 12.23 20.40
N ASP A 108 21.73 12.99 20.60
CA ASP A 108 22.14 14.00 19.63
C ASP A 108 22.75 13.32 18.40
N VAL A 109 21.99 13.28 17.31
CA VAL A 109 22.40 12.61 16.08
C VAL A 109 23.60 13.30 15.46
N ILE A 110 23.63 14.63 15.53
CA ILE A 110 24.66 15.44 14.87
C ILE A 110 26.00 15.19 15.53
N SER A 111 26.05 15.27 16.86
CA SER A 111 27.26 14.97 17.63
C SER A 111 27.83 13.58 17.33
N ILE A 112 26.97 12.57 17.14
CA ILE A 112 27.41 11.21 16.80
C ILE A 112 27.97 11.14 15.38
N VAL A 113 27.29 11.78 14.41
CA VAL A 113 27.73 11.78 13.01
C VAL A 113 29.04 12.54 12.85
N GLU A 114 29.19 13.69 13.51
CA GLU A 114 30.44 14.47 13.54
C GLU A 114 31.60 13.65 14.09
N ALA A 115 31.41 12.99 15.24
CA ALA A 115 32.42 12.09 15.80
C ALA A 115 32.85 10.99 14.82
N ILE A 116 31.89 10.40 14.09
CA ILE A 116 32.17 9.36 13.08
C ILE A 116 32.98 9.94 11.90
N LEU A 117 32.63 11.15 11.44
CA LEU A 117 33.30 11.80 10.30
C LEU A 117 34.74 12.23 10.64
N GLU A 118 34.99 12.60 11.89
CA GLU A 118 36.33 12.93 12.41
C GLU A 118 37.20 11.68 12.67
N GLY A 119 36.64 10.47 12.46
CA GLY A 119 37.33 9.21 12.74
C GLY A 119 37.37 8.85 14.23
N GLY A 120 36.59 9.53 15.06
CA GLY A 120 36.39 9.19 16.47
C GLY A 120 35.42 8.02 16.65
N GLU A 121 35.54 7.33 17.78
CA GLU A 121 34.58 6.31 18.20
C GLU A 121 33.51 6.92 19.11
N HIS A 122 32.24 6.66 18.81
CA HIS A 122 31.12 7.02 19.70
C HIS A 122 30.46 5.75 20.24
N PRO A 123 30.13 5.64 21.55
CA PRO A 123 29.58 4.41 22.14
C PRO A 123 28.28 3.93 21.49
N ARG A 124 27.57 4.84 20.81
CA ARG A 124 26.28 4.58 20.14
C ARG A 124 26.36 4.63 18.61
N GLN A 125 27.57 4.59 18.05
CA GLN A 125 27.80 4.67 16.60
C GLN A 125 27.06 3.56 15.83
N ALA A 126 27.16 2.30 16.27
CA ALA A 126 26.51 1.18 15.59
C ALA A 126 24.98 1.28 15.60
N GLU A 127 24.41 1.71 16.72
CA GLU A 127 22.97 1.96 16.87
C GLU A 127 22.52 3.07 15.92
N MET A 128 23.25 4.18 15.87
CA MET A 128 22.91 5.32 15.01
C MET A 128 23.00 4.99 13.52
N ILE A 129 24.05 4.27 13.09
CA ILE A 129 24.19 3.82 11.70
C ILE A 129 23.00 2.95 11.28
N ASN A 130 22.55 2.04 12.17
CA ASN A 130 21.38 1.21 11.90
C ASN A 130 20.11 2.05 11.79
N ILE A 131 19.88 3.01 12.69
CA ILE A 131 18.70 3.89 12.64
C ILE A 131 18.70 4.72 11.36
N LEU A 132 19.83 5.35 11.00
CA LEU A 132 19.96 6.13 9.77
C LEU A 132 19.72 5.27 8.54
N ARG A 133 20.27 4.05 8.50
CA ARG A 133 19.99 3.08 7.42
C ARG A 133 18.50 2.77 7.33
N VAL A 134 17.83 2.55 8.47
CA VAL A 134 16.40 2.26 8.48
C VAL A 134 15.61 3.49 8.03
N LEU A 135 15.93 4.70 8.50
CA LEU A 135 15.31 5.96 8.05
C LEU A 135 15.41 6.15 6.54
N VAL A 136 16.61 5.97 5.98
CA VAL A 136 16.85 6.06 4.53
C VAL A 136 16.06 4.98 3.78
N SER A 137 15.97 3.77 4.32
CA SER A 137 15.18 2.68 3.71
C SER A 137 13.66 2.85 3.84
N GLN A 138 13.21 3.56 4.87
CA GLN A 138 11.80 3.79 5.18
C GLN A 138 11.24 5.02 4.49
N ARG A 139 12.10 5.93 3.99
CA ARG A 139 11.67 7.07 3.17
C ARG A 139 10.76 6.55 2.07
N PRO A 140 9.45 6.88 2.12
CA PRO A 140 8.57 6.55 1.03
C PRO A 140 9.13 7.26 -0.19
N ILE A 141 9.30 6.56 -1.31
CA ILE A 141 9.64 7.14 -2.63
C ILE A 141 8.73 8.36 -2.95
N ARG A 142 7.58 8.46 -2.28
CA ARG A 142 6.58 9.53 -2.36
C ARG A 142 7.02 10.87 -1.78
N GLU A 143 7.82 10.92 -0.71
CA GLU A 143 8.36 12.23 -0.26
C GLU A 143 9.36 12.75 -1.31
N LEU A 144 10.18 11.86 -1.88
CA LEU A 144 11.08 12.21 -2.99
C LEU A 144 10.31 12.65 -4.25
N GLU A 145 9.22 11.97 -4.62
CA GLU A 145 8.38 12.35 -5.77
C GLU A 145 7.58 13.62 -5.52
N GLN A 146 7.10 13.87 -4.30
CA GLN A 146 6.33 15.06 -3.95
C GLN A 146 7.24 16.28 -3.78
N GLU A 147 8.43 16.12 -3.20
CA GLU A 147 9.50 17.14 -3.19
C GLU A 147 9.97 17.44 -4.62
N HIS A 148 10.20 16.42 -5.47
CA HIS A 148 10.49 16.64 -6.90
C HIS A 148 9.34 17.34 -7.63
N ALA A 149 8.08 16.98 -7.38
CA ALA A 149 6.93 17.59 -8.05
C ALA A 149 6.80 19.08 -7.67
N VAL A 150 6.99 19.42 -6.40
CA VAL A 150 7.02 20.82 -5.93
C VAL A 150 8.20 21.58 -6.53
N GLN A 151 9.37 20.96 -6.62
CA GLN A 151 10.57 21.58 -7.19
C GLN A 151 10.45 21.81 -8.71
N VAL A 152 9.79 20.89 -9.43
CA VAL A 152 9.46 21.06 -10.87
C VAL A 152 8.43 22.16 -11.07
N ASP A 153 7.43 22.28 -10.19
CA ASP A 153 6.40 23.33 -10.26
C ASP A 153 7.01 24.73 -9.98
N GLU A 154 7.92 24.85 -9.01
CA GLU A 154 8.68 26.09 -8.77
C GLU A 154 9.58 26.47 -9.95
N LEU A 155 10.24 25.50 -10.58
CA LEU A 155 11.07 25.74 -11.78
C LEU A 155 10.22 26.13 -12.99
N THR A 156 9.03 25.54 -13.13
CA THR A 156 8.07 25.87 -14.21
C THR A 156 7.44 27.25 -13.98
N THR A 157 7.17 27.62 -12.73
CA THR A 157 6.68 28.96 -12.38
C THR A 157 7.74 30.02 -12.62
N ARG A 158 9.02 29.73 -12.33
CA ARG A 158 10.14 30.63 -12.64
C ARG A 158 10.36 30.83 -14.14
N SER A 159 10.25 29.78 -14.95
CA SER A 159 10.39 29.92 -16.40
C SER A 159 9.22 30.67 -17.05
N HIS A 160 8.01 30.62 -16.46
CA HIS A 160 6.87 31.38 -16.94
C HIS A 160 6.99 32.88 -16.66
N VAL A 161 7.53 33.26 -15.49
CA VAL A 161 7.78 34.68 -15.15
C VAL A 161 8.88 35.30 -16.03
N GLU A 162 9.87 34.52 -16.49
CA GLU A 162 10.88 35.01 -17.43
C GLU A 162 10.37 35.10 -18.88
N GLY A 163 9.35 34.32 -19.24
CA GLY A 163 8.71 34.35 -20.56
C GLY A 163 7.73 35.52 -20.77
N GLU A 164 6.99 35.93 -19.74
CA GLU A 164 6.03 37.05 -19.84
C GLU A 164 6.69 38.43 -19.99
N THR A 165 8.00 38.54 -19.71
CA THR A 165 8.77 39.77 -20.00
C THR A 165 9.13 39.96 -21.47
N LEU A 166 8.86 38.99 -22.36
CA LEU A 166 9.22 39.05 -23.78
C LEU A 166 8.04 39.03 -24.75
N GLU A 167 6.79 38.85 -24.30
CA GLU A 167 5.63 38.73 -25.21
C GLU A 167 4.68 39.95 -25.23
N ASN A 168 5.07 41.08 -24.62
CA ASN A 168 4.29 42.34 -24.69
C ASN A 168 4.59 43.21 -25.93
N GLU A 169 5.08 42.62 -27.01
CA GLU A 169 5.06 43.21 -28.36
C GLU A 169 4.73 42.11 -29.37
N VAL A 170 3.43 41.88 -29.65
CA VAL A 170 2.88 41.72 -31.01
C VAL A 170 1.36 41.69 -30.87
N ALA A 171 0.74 42.81 -31.23
CA ALA A 171 -0.67 42.87 -31.61
C ALA A 171 -0.84 42.30 -33.02
N CYS A 172 -1.91 41.53 -33.26
CA CYS A 172 -2.95 41.85 -34.28
C CYS A 172 -3.82 40.63 -34.66
N ASN A 173 -5.12 40.92 -34.64
CA ASN A 173 -6.18 40.52 -35.58
C ASN A 173 -6.94 39.19 -35.45
N GLU A 174 -8.23 39.40 -35.26
CA GLU A 174 -9.37 38.49 -35.32
C GLU A 174 -9.67 37.98 -36.74
N GLY A 175 -10.34 36.82 -36.80
CA GLY A 175 -11.07 36.35 -37.98
C GLY A 175 -11.74 34.98 -37.72
N PRO A 176 -13.08 34.85 -37.81
CA PRO A 176 -13.78 33.61 -37.51
C PRO A 176 -14.11 32.82 -38.79
N LEU A 177 -13.95 31.49 -38.75
CA LEU A 177 -14.59 30.59 -39.72
C LEU A 177 -15.18 29.34 -39.03
N GLN A 178 -16.44 29.08 -39.38
CA GLN A 178 -17.32 28.00 -38.92
C GLN A 178 -17.16 26.72 -39.74
N LEU A 179 -17.65 25.61 -39.14
CA LEU A 179 -18.27 24.40 -39.72
C LEU A 179 -17.37 23.51 -40.62
N THR A 180 -17.32 22.19 -40.48
CA THR A 180 -18.43 21.24 -40.59
C THR A 180 -17.98 19.82 -40.16
N GLN A 181 -18.90 19.03 -39.58
CA GLN A 181 -18.79 17.56 -39.45
C GLN A 181 -19.07 16.86 -40.79
N PRO A 182 -18.71 15.57 -40.90
CA PRO A 182 -19.65 14.62 -41.50
C PRO A 182 -19.88 13.35 -40.67
N THR A 183 -21.17 13.05 -40.52
CA THR A 183 -21.78 11.76 -40.19
C THR A 183 -21.71 10.82 -41.38
N ILE A 184 -21.36 9.54 -41.18
CA ILE A 184 -21.73 8.45 -42.09
C ILE A 184 -22.21 7.25 -41.26
N GLU A 185 -23.47 6.89 -41.48
CA GLU A 185 -24.13 5.64 -41.09
C GLU A 185 -23.89 4.55 -42.15
N GLY A 186 -24.02 3.27 -41.75
CA GLY A 186 -24.21 2.14 -42.66
C GLY A 186 -23.78 0.81 -42.00
N THR A 187 -24.67 0.14 -41.27
CA THR A 187 -25.60 -0.95 -41.68
C THR A 187 -24.96 -2.30 -42.08
N ALA A 188 -25.28 -3.27 -41.21
CA ALA A 188 -25.33 -4.73 -41.25
C ALA A 188 -25.43 -5.49 -42.60
N THR A 189 -24.89 -6.73 -42.58
CA THR A 189 -25.45 -8.00 -43.11
C THR A 189 -24.60 -9.17 -42.55
N GLU A 190 -25.17 -10.09 -41.76
CA GLU A 190 -25.68 -11.45 -42.14
C GLU A 190 -24.56 -12.44 -42.55
N ASP A 191 -24.24 -13.45 -41.73
CA ASP A 191 -24.85 -14.80 -41.57
C ASP A 191 -24.29 -15.86 -42.54
N THR A 192 -23.52 -16.85 -42.04
CA THR A 192 -23.62 -18.30 -42.42
C THR A 192 -22.68 -19.25 -41.62
N VAL A 193 -23.30 -20.11 -40.81
CA VAL A 193 -23.29 -21.61 -40.75
C VAL A 193 -22.02 -22.48 -41.01
N ALA A 194 -21.75 -23.37 -40.02
CA ALA A 194 -21.14 -24.73 -40.02
C ALA A 194 -19.67 -24.91 -40.52
N GLU A 195 -18.82 -25.86 -40.10
CA GLU A 195 -19.04 -27.26 -39.67
C GLU A 195 -17.79 -27.83 -38.95
N ASN A 196 -17.96 -28.99 -38.32
CA ASN A 196 -17.07 -29.79 -37.46
C ASN A 196 -15.65 -30.12 -38.00
N THR A 197 -14.65 -30.20 -37.10
CA THR A 197 -13.62 -31.26 -37.14
C THR A 197 -12.94 -31.51 -35.77
N THR A 198 -12.71 -32.79 -35.48
CA THR A 198 -12.22 -33.42 -34.23
C THR A 198 -10.67 -33.43 -34.12
N PRO A 199 -10.04 -34.08 -33.11
CA PRO A 199 -9.13 -33.45 -32.15
C PRO A 199 -7.63 -33.68 -32.47
N GLY A 200 -6.82 -32.63 -32.29
CA GLY A 200 -5.36 -32.73 -32.31
C GLY A 200 -4.79 -32.68 -30.90
N ASP A 201 -4.15 -33.76 -30.48
CA ASP A 201 -3.22 -33.81 -29.35
C ASP A 201 -2.20 -32.67 -29.46
N LYS A 202 -2.25 -31.73 -28.51
CA LYS A 202 -1.20 -30.73 -28.33
C LYS A 202 -0.69 -30.79 -26.90
N ALA A 203 0.62 -31.03 -26.81
CA ALA A 203 1.41 -30.90 -25.61
C ALA A 203 1.08 -29.58 -24.91
N VAL A 204 0.60 -29.68 -23.67
CA VAL A 204 0.30 -28.54 -22.81
C VAL A 204 1.63 -27.95 -22.35
N GLU A 205 2.10 -26.95 -23.09
CA GLU A 205 3.18 -26.06 -22.67
C GLU A 205 2.68 -25.25 -21.46
N LYS A 206 3.13 -25.62 -20.26
CA LYS A 206 2.83 -24.91 -19.02
C LYS A 206 3.56 -23.56 -19.00
N THR A 207 2.94 -22.55 -19.60
CA THR A 207 3.36 -21.15 -19.47
C THR A 207 3.01 -20.65 -18.07
N SER A 208 3.96 -20.77 -17.14
CA SER A 208 3.87 -20.16 -15.81
C SER A 208 3.89 -18.64 -15.95
N THR A 209 2.71 -18.03 -16.03
CA THR A 209 2.57 -16.58 -16.17
C THR A 209 2.76 -15.93 -14.79
N ASP A 210 3.95 -15.42 -14.52
CA ASP A 210 4.23 -14.65 -13.30
C ASP A 210 3.66 -13.23 -13.46
N VAL A 211 2.41 -13.05 -13.02
CA VAL A 211 1.70 -11.76 -13.12
C VAL A 211 2.33 -10.77 -12.12
N ALA A 212 3.17 -9.86 -12.62
CA ALA A 212 3.78 -8.81 -11.83
C ALA A 212 2.74 -7.75 -11.42
N VAL A 213 2.56 -7.52 -10.11
CA VAL A 213 1.67 -6.45 -9.59
C VAL A 213 2.16 -5.07 -10.10
N PRO A 214 1.32 -4.26 -10.77
CA PRO A 214 1.67 -2.91 -11.21
C PRO A 214 2.14 -2.01 -10.06
N ARG A 215 3.25 -1.26 -10.25
CA ARG A 215 3.82 -0.37 -9.23
C ARG A 215 2.86 0.78 -8.84
N SER A 216 2.01 1.23 -9.77
CA SER A 216 1.02 2.30 -9.54
C SER A 216 -0.07 1.93 -8.49
N LEU A 217 -0.20 0.65 -8.13
CA LEU A 217 -1.16 0.17 -7.14
C LEU A 217 -0.69 0.28 -5.69
N ALA A 218 0.60 0.49 -5.46
CA ALA A 218 1.21 0.41 -4.13
C ALA A 218 0.86 1.58 -3.19
N SER A 219 0.21 2.63 -3.69
CA SER A 219 0.25 3.95 -3.06
C SER A 219 -1.15 4.57 -2.82
N ARG A 220 -2.23 3.92 -3.28
CA ARG A 220 -3.62 4.35 -3.06
C ARG A 220 -4.02 4.43 -1.56
N SER A 221 -4.79 5.45 -1.15
CA SER A 221 -5.72 5.45 0.00
C SER A 221 -6.51 4.14 0.12
N PRO A 222 -7.18 3.85 1.25
CA PRO A 222 -7.96 2.62 1.41
C PRO A 222 -8.91 2.45 0.21
N ARG A 223 -8.67 1.43 -0.60
CA ARG A 223 -9.47 1.17 -1.80
C ARG A 223 -10.41 0.01 -1.54
N HIS A 224 -11.62 0.15 -2.08
CA HIS A 224 -12.49 -1.00 -2.20
C HIS A 224 -11.81 -2.08 -3.04
N LEU A 225 -12.01 -3.33 -2.61
CA LEU A 225 -11.35 -4.49 -3.15
C LEU A 225 -11.69 -4.72 -4.63
N HIS A 226 -12.93 -4.44 -5.04
CA HIS A 226 -13.34 -4.55 -6.44
C HIS A 226 -12.59 -3.54 -7.33
N VAL A 227 -12.44 -2.28 -6.92
CA VAL A 227 -11.66 -1.27 -7.65
C VAL A 227 -10.21 -1.72 -7.83
N TRP A 228 -9.60 -2.24 -6.76
CA TRP A 228 -8.24 -2.78 -6.83
C TRP A 228 -8.14 -3.97 -7.78
N ALA A 229 -9.11 -4.90 -7.72
CA ALA A 229 -9.14 -6.09 -8.57
C ALA A 229 -9.28 -5.74 -10.06
N THR A 230 -10.11 -4.75 -10.41
CA THR A 230 -10.24 -4.25 -11.79
C THR A 230 -8.89 -3.77 -12.31
N GLN A 231 -8.18 -2.95 -11.54
CA GLN A 231 -6.87 -2.42 -11.97
C GLN A 231 -5.78 -3.49 -12.00
N PHE A 232 -5.85 -4.48 -11.11
CA PHE A 232 -4.92 -5.60 -11.10
C PHE A 232 -5.06 -6.47 -12.35
N LEU A 233 -6.29 -6.75 -12.79
CA LEU A 233 -6.57 -7.60 -13.94
C LEU A 233 -6.50 -6.85 -15.28
N PHE A 234 -6.79 -5.55 -15.28
CA PHE A 234 -6.89 -4.72 -16.48
C PHE A 234 -6.01 -3.46 -16.36
N PRO A 235 -4.68 -3.61 -16.24
CA PRO A 235 -3.77 -2.48 -15.94
C PRO A 235 -3.73 -1.41 -17.03
N ASN A 236 -4.08 -1.77 -18.27
CA ASN A 236 -4.03 -0.87 -19.42
C ASN A 236 -5.34 -0.11 -19.67
N GLN A 237 -6.38 -0.37 -18.87
CA GLN A 237 -7.69 0.25 -19.06
C GLN A 237 -7.76 1.57 -18.28
N ARG A 238 -8.04 2.68 -18.98
CA ARG A 238 -8.18 4.00 -18.36
C ARG A 238 -9.46 4.10 -17.53
N GLU A 239 -10.54 3.50 -18.03
CA GLU A 239 -11.84 3.47 -17.36
C GLU A 239 -12.03 2.16 -16.56
N LEU A 240 -12.59 2.30 -15.37
CA LEU A 240 -12.85 1.18 -14.47
C LEU A 240 -14.12 0.43 -14.91
N ASP A 241 -13.96 -0.56 -15.80
CA ASP A 241 -15.05 -1.44 -16.21
C ASP A 241 -15.24 -2.59 -15.19
N ILE A 242 -16.11 -2.34 -14.21
CA ILE A 242 -16.44 -3.34 -13.17
C ILE A 242 -17.29 -4.48 -13.73
N GLY A 243 -18.01 -4.28 -14.85
CA GLY A 243 -18.80 -5.32 -15.51
C GLY A 243 -17.96 -6.53 -15.93
N ARG A 244 -16.69 -6.30 -16.33
CA ARG A 244 -15.74 -7.38 -16.60
C ARG A 244 -15.46 -8.25 -15.39
N LEU A 245 -15.42 -7.70 -14.17
CA LEU A 245 -15.26 -8.50 -12.95
C LEU A 245 -16.46 -9.43 -12.71
N CYS A 246 -17.67 -8.99 -13.07
CA CYS A 246 -18.89 -9.78 -12.96
C CYS A 246 -18.91 -10.99 -13.90
N SER A 247 -18.17 -10.92 -15.02
CA SER A 247 -18.05 -12.02 -15.99
C SER A 247 -17.02 -13.10 -15.63
N LEU A 248 -16.26 -12.90 -14.54
CA LEU A 248 -15.19 -13.84 -14.17
C LEU A 248 -15.76 -15.16 -13.66
N SER A 249 -15.39 -16.25 -14.33
CA SER A 249 -15.71 -17.61 -13.89
C SER A 249 -14.56 -18.21 -13.07
N GLU A 250 -14.86 -19.22 -12.25
CA GLU A 250 -13.83 -19.92 -11.47
C GLU A 250 -12.77 -20.64 -12.34
N ARG A 251 -13.12 -20.96 -13.59
CA ARG A 251 -12.22 -21.62 -14.54
C ARG A 251 -11.28 -20.64 -15.24
N ASP A 252 -11.57 -19.33 -15.22
CA ASP A 252 -10.78 -18.30 -15.88
C ASP A 252 -9.39 -18.16 -15.21
N GLU A 253 -8.33 -18.15 -16.01
CA GLU A 253 -6.96 -17.93 -15.53
C GLU A 253 -6.80 -16.60 -14.80
N ARG A 254 -7.54 -15.57 -15.22
CA ARG A 254 -7.58 -14.27 -14.54
C ARG A 254 -8.14 -14.39 -13.13
N PHE A 255 -9.17 -15.22 -12.94
CA PHE A 255 -9.75 -15.47 -11.62
C PHE A 255 -8.78 -16.24 -10.72
N LYS A 256 -8.03 -17.20 -11.27
CA LYS A 256 -6.96 -17.90 -10.54
C LYS A 256 -5.82 -16.95 -10.14
N ALA A 257 -5.38 -16.08 -11.05
CA ALA A 257 -4.38 -15.06 -10.77
C ALA A 257 -4.84 -14.12 -9.64
N LEU A 258 -6.09 -13.65 -9.70
CA LEU A 258 -6.70 -12.83 -8.67
C LEU A 258 -6.78 -13.56 -7.32
N ARG A 259 -7.23 -14.82 -7.32
CA ARG A 259 -7.28 -15.67 -6.11
C ARG A 259 -5.91 -15.77 -5.44
N ASN A 260 -4.86 -16.00 -6.22
CA ASN A 260 -3.49 -16.11 -5.73
C ASN A 260 -2.97 -14.77 -5.19
N ALA A 261 -3.27 -13.66 -5.88
CA ALA A 261 -2.88 -12.33 -5.45
C ALA A 261 -3.56 -11.95 -4.12
N LEU A 262 -4.85 -12.24 -3.97
CA LEU A 262 -5.65 -11.86 -2.79
C LEU A 262 -5.48 -12.77 -1.58
N ARG A 263 -4.99 -14.01 -1.74
CA ARG A 263 -4.82 -14.94 -0.63
C ARG A 263 -3.92 -14.37 0.48
N GLY A 264 -4.45 -14.29 1.70
CA GLY A 264 -3.74 -13.77 2.87
C GLY A 264 -3.76 -12.24 3.03
N ILE A 265 -4.33 -11.51 2.06
CA ILE A 265 -4.52 -10.06 2.21
C ILE A 265 -5.62 -9.82 3.24
N TRP A 266 -5.38 -8.88 4.15
CA TRP A 266 -6.34 -8.45 5.16
C TRP A 266 -7.27 -7.38 4.61
N VAL A 267 -8.54 -7.54 4.91
CA VAL A 267 -9.59 -6.58 4.58
C VAL A 267 -10.38 -6.23 5.83
N HIS A 268 -10.98 -5.05 5.84
CA HIS A 268 -12.07 -4.75 6.76
C HIS A 268 -13.37 -4.55 5.98
N LYS A 269 -14.50 -4.67 6.68
CA LYS A 269 -15.81 -4.44 6.12
C LYS A 269 -16.07 -2.94 6.05
N ASP A 270 -16.66 -2.48 4.96
CA ASP A 270 -17.18 -1.12 4.83
C ASP A 270 -18.70 -1.13 5.00
N VAL A 271 -19.14 -1.23 6.24
CA VAL A 271 -20.56 -1.28 6.58
C VAL A 271 -20.80 -0.30 7.72
N PRO A 272 -21.79 0.60 7.61
CA PRO A 272 -22.14 1.50 8.69
C PRO A 272 -22.42 0.73 9.99
N ARG A 273 -21.99 1.26 11.13
CA ARG A 273 -22.26 0.74 12.48
C ARG A 273 -21.59 -0.60 12.85
N LEU A 274 -20.75 -1.17 11.99
CA LEU A 274 -19.98 -2.36 12.32
C LEU A 274 -18.56 -1.99 12.73
N THR A 275 -18.01 -2.69 13.73
CA THR A 275 -16.61 -2.53 14.10
C THR A 275 -15.72 -2.87 12.90
N LYS A 276 -14.68 -2.07 12.68
CA LYS A 276 -13.68 -2.25 11.59
C LYS A 276 -12.73 -3.41 11.90
N SER A 277 -13.31 -4.58 12.17
CA SER A 277 -12.54 -5.77 12.44
C SER A 277 -11.86 -6.26 11.17
N MET A 278 -10.53 -6.32 11.20
CA MET A 278 -9.73 -6.83 10.08
C MET A 278 -9.77 -8.37 10.03
N ARG A 279 -9.80 -8.93 8.82
CA ARG A 279 -9.80 -10.37 8.57
C ARG A 279 -8.96 -10.71 7.33
N PRO A 280 -8.13 -11.78 7.37
CA PRO A 280 -7.41 -12.25 6.19
C PRO A 280 -8.36 -12.95 5.21
N ILE A 281 -8.17 -12.70 3.91
CA ILE A 281 -8.85 -13.41 2.82
C ILE A 281 -8.28 -14.83 2.74
N ARG A 282 -9.15 -15.83 2.90
CA ARG A 282 -8.81 -17.26 2.77
C ARG A 282 -8.92 -17.71 1.32
N ALA A 283 -10.01 -17.34 0.65
CA ALA A 283 -10.29 -17.66 -0.74
C ALA A 283 -11.19 -16.59 -1.39
N ILE A 284 -11.49 -16.74 -2.68
CA ILE A 284 -12.48 -15.94 -3.40
C ILE A 284 -13.48 -16.85 -4.13
N VAL A 285 -14.71 -16.37 -4.29
CA VAL A 285 -15.81 -17.05 -4.97
C VAL A 285 -16.42 -16.13 -6.04
N PRO A 286 -16.85 -16.66 -7.20
CA PRO A 286 -17.62 -15.86 -8.15
C PRO A 286 -18.97 -15.46 -7.53
N ARG A 287 -19.59 -14.37 -8.02
CA ARG A 287 -20.95 -13.95 -7.64
C ARG A 287 -21.17 -13.89 -6.12
N GLY A 288 -20.31 -13.16 -5.43
CA GLY A 288 -20.21 -13.15 -3.96
C GLY A 288 -21.48 -12.72 -3.25
N ALA A 289 -22.27 -11.82 -3.85
CA ALA A 289 -23.52 -11.35 -3.25
C ALA A 289 -24.67 -12.36 -3.40
N HIS A 290 -24.55 -13.32 -4.33
CA HIS A 290 -25.50 -14.41 -4.53
C HIS A 290 -25.17 -15.66 -3.71
N HIS A 291 -24.10 -15.61 -2.89
CA HIS A 291 -23.76 -16.73 -2.03
C HIS A 291 -24.87 -16.98 -1.01
N GLU A 292 -25.35 -18.22 -0.94
CA GLU A 292 -26.36 -18.64 0.00
C GLU A 292 -25.72 -19.20 1.27
N PHE A 293 -26.34 -18.91 2.41
CA PHE A 293 -25.98 -19.47 3.70
C PHE A 293 -27.23 -19.67 4.56
N GLU A 294 -27.12 -20.49 5.59
CA GLU A 294 -28.21 -20.75 6.53
C GLU A 294 -28.08 -19.84 7.75
N LEU A 295 -29.15 -19.10 8.07
CA LEU A 295 -29.24 -18.25 9.23
C LEU A 295 -30.57 -18.54 9.94
N HIS A 296 -30.50 -19.03 11.18
CA HIS A 296 -31.68 -19.41 11.97
C HIS A 296 -32.62 -20.40 11.26
N GLY A 297 -32.07 -21.42 10.59
CA GLY A 297 -32.85 -22.43 9.87
C GLY A 297 -33.40 -21.98 8.51
N LYS A 298 -33.12 -20.74 8.09
CA LYS A 298 -33.56 -20.19 6.81
C LYS A 298 -32.36 -20.02 5.87
N ARG A 299 -32.46 -20.58 4.66
CA ARG A 299 -31.53 -20.27 3.56
C ARG A 299 -31.79 -18.84 3.08
N MET A 300 -30.74 -18.03 3.04
CA MET A 300 -30.79 -16.67 2.53
C MET A 300 -29.53 -16.33 1.75
N THR A 301 -29.64 -15.39 0.82
CA THR A 301 -28.47 -14.88 0.08
C THR A 301 -27.76 -13.78 0.88
N VAL A 302 -26.48 -13.55 0.56
CA VAL A 302 -25.72 -12.40 1.08
C VAL A 302 -26.44 -11.08 0.74
N THR A 303 -27.00 -10.94 -0.46
CA THR A 303 -27.78 -9.76 -0.87
C THR A 303 -28.99 -9.52 0.04
N GLU A 304 -29.81 -10.55 0.24
CA GLU A 304 -30.98 -10.46 1.13
C GLU A 304 -30.58 -10.09 2.56
N TYR A 305 -29.52 -10.72 3.07
CA TYR A 305 -29.03 -10.44 4.42
C TYR A 305 -28.60 -9.00 4.61
N TYR A 306 -27.81 -8.46 3.67
CA TYR A 306 -27.31 -7.09 3.79
C TYR A 306 -28.40 -6.04 3.58
N LEU A 307 -29.36 -6.32 2.70
CA LEU A 307 -30.54 -5.49 2.53
C LEU A 307 -31.39 -5.48 3.79
N GLN A 308 -31.71 -6.64 4.37
CA GLN A 308 -32.55 -6.75 5.56
C GLN A 308 -31.87 -6.18 6.81
N LYS A 309 -30.58 -6.46 7.02
CA LYS A 309 -29.86 -6.09 8.26
C LYS A 309 -29.32 -4.66 8.24
N TYR A 310 -28.86 -4.18 7.09
CA TYR A 310 -28.16 -2.89 6.98
C TYR A 310 -28.83 -1.92 6.00
N GLY A 311 -29.88 -2.34 5.28
CA GLY A 311 -30.48 -1.51 4.21
C GLY A 311 -29.55 -1.28 3.02
N LYS A 312 -28.47 -2.07 2.89
CA LYS A 312 -27.46 -1.87 1.84
C LYS A 312 -27.82 -2.70 0.61
N ARG A 313 -27.96 -2.02 -0.53
CA ARG A 313 -28.04 -2.63 -1.85
C ARG A 313 -26.64 -2.66 -2.47
N PHE A 314 -26.35 -3.74 -3.20
CA PHE A 314 -25.11 -3.88 -3.96
C PHE A 314 -25.28 -3.33 -5.36
N GLU A 315 -24.31 -2.55 -5.81
CA GLU A 315 -24.24 -2.07 -7.19
C GLU A 315 -23.76 -3.18 -8.12
N TYR A 316 -22.89 -4.07 -7.61
CA TYR A 316 -22.27 -5.14 -8.40
C TYR A 316 -22.50 -6.53 -7.77
N PRO A 317 -23.75 -7.03 -7.72
CA PRO A 317 -24.05 -8.30 -7.05
C PRO A 317 -23.37 -9.52 -7.69
N ASP A 318 -23.09 -9.44 -9.00
CA ASP A 318 -22.41 -10.50 -9.75
C ASP A 318 -20.88 -10.49 -9.62
N ALA A 319 -20.30 -9.45 -9.03
CA ALA A 319 -18.88 -9.41 -8.74
C ALA A 319 -18.47 -10.53 -7.76
N PHE A 320 -17.18 -10.87 -7.73
CA PHE A 320 -16.68 -11.89 -6.83
C PHE A 320 -16.85 -11.50 -5.35
N GLY A 321 -16.87 -12.52 -4.48
CA GLY A 321 -16.83 -12.38 -3.03
C GLY A 321 -15.53 -12.94 -2.45
N VAL A 322 -15.17 -12.48 -1.26
CA VAL A 322 -14.06 -13.02 -0.47
C VAL A 322 -14.56 -13.91 0.65
N VAL A 323 -13.89 -15.04 0.83
CA VAL A 323 -14.13 -15.96 1.95
C VAL A 323 -13.20 -15.53 3.09
N ILE A 324 -13.77 -15.09 4.21
CA ILE A 324 -12.99 -14.72 5.41
C ILE A 324 -12.91 -15.86 6.44
N ARG A 325 -13.85 -16.81 6.36
CA ARG A 325 -13.94 -17.99 7.22
C ARG A 325 -14.54 -19.15 6.43
N GLU A 326 -13.99 -20.35 6.57
CA GLU A 326 -14.51 -21.55 5.91
C GLU A 326 -15.30 -22.44 6.87
N THR A 327 -14.84 -22.59 8.12
CA THR A 327 -15.44 -23.48 9.12
C THR A 327 -15.76 -22.75 10.43
N PRO A 328 -16.84 -23.12 11.16
CA PRO A 328 -17.85 -24.11 10.79
C PRO A 328 -18.86 -23.59 9.76
N ILE A 329 -19.02 -22.27 9.67
CA ILE A 329 -19.89 -21.61 8.70
C ILE A 329 -19.00 -20.82 7.74
N ARG A 330 -19.19 -21.05 6.44
CA ARG A 330 -18.51 -20.32 5.38
C ARG A 330 -19.04 -18.88 5.34
N VAL A 331 -18.17 -17.91 5.58
CA VAL A 331 -18.53 -16.49 5.58
C VAL A 331 -17.96 -15.83 4.35
N VAL A 332 -18.84 -15.42 3.44
CA VAL A 332 -18.54 -14.70 2.21
C VAL A 332 -18.90 -13.22 2.36
N LEU A 333 -18.01 -12.34 1.91
CA LEU A 333 -18.25 -10.90 1.81
C LEU A 333 -18.14 -10.45 0.35
N PRO A 334 -19.09 -9.68 -0.20
CA PRO A 334 -18.96 -9.14 -1.56
C PRO A 334 -17.74 -8.22 -1.65
N ALA A 335 -17.01 -8.24 -2.76
CA ALA A 335 -15.82 -7.41 -2.94
C ALA A 335 -16.13 -5.89 -2.88
N GLU A 336 -17.38 -5.50 -3.15
CA GLU A 336 -17.88 -4.14 -2.96
C GLU A 336 -17.76 -3.67 -1.49
N MET A 337 -17.91 -4.59 -0.54
CA MET A 337 -17.92 -4.29 0.90
C MET A 337 -16.59 -4.52 1.60
N CYS A 338 -15.56 -4.85 0.85
CA CYS A 338 -14.24 -5.09 1.41
C CYS A 338 -13.32 -3.93 1.05
N VAL A 339 -12.67 -3.37 2.05
CA VAL A 339 -11.61 -2.38 1.88
C VAL A 339 -10.30 -3.05 2.27
N ILE A 340 -9.31 -2.97 1.37
CA ILE A 340 -7.98 -3.51 1.61
C ILE A 340 -7.30 -2.64 2.67
N VAL A 341 -6.77 -3.25 3.72
CA VAL A 341 -5.98 -2.51 4.70
C VAL A 341 -4.66 -2.10 4.04
N SER A 342 -4.27 -0.83 4.21
CA SER A 342 -3.10 -0.21 3.59
C SER A 342 -1.81 -1.01 3.75
N CYS A 343 -0.85 -0.79 2.84
CA CYS A 343 0.54 -1.28 2.89
C CYS A 343 0.78 -2.80 2.85
N GLN A 344 -0.24 -3.63 2.70
CA GLN A 344 -0.05 -5.09 2.60
C GLN A 344 0.42 -5.58 1.23
N LEU A 345 -0.02 -4.92 0.17
CA LEU A 345 0.23 -5.36 -1.21
C LEU A 345 1.71 -5.30 -1.61
N LEU A 346 2.50 -4.48 -0.92
CA LEU A 346 3.93 -4.32 -1.14
C LEU A 346 4.75 -5.54 -0.68
N LYS A 347 4.33 -6.23 0.40
CA LYS A 347 5.13 -7.29 1.02
C LYS A 347 5.24 -8.56 0.16
N LYS A 348 4.22 -8.85 -0.66
CA LYS A 348 4.16 -10.11 -1.43
C LYS A 348 5.21 -10.20 -2.55
N LYS A 349 5.58 -9.07 -3.15
CA LYS A 349 6.58 -9.01 -4.22
C LYS A 349 8.00 -9.27 -3.70
N ALA A 350 8.32 -8.77 -2.51
CA ALA A 350 9.63 -8.98 -1.88
C ALA A 350 9.87 -10.45 -1.49
N PHE A 351 8.82 -11.19 -1.11
CA PHE A 351 8.97 -12.58 -0.67
C PHE A 351 9.21 -13.57 -1.82
N ARG A 352 8.64 -13.33 -3.01
CA ARG A 352 8.84 -14.22 -4.17
C ARG A 352 10.24 -14.12 -4.79
N SER A 353 10.93 -13.00 -4.63
CA SER A 353 12.27 -12.78 -5.21
C SER A 353 13.41 -13.49 -4.45
N ARG A 354 13.13 -14.17 -3.34
CA ARG A 354 14.15 -14.84 -2.49
C ARG A 354 14.06 -16.37 -2.49
N ARG A 355 13.23 -16.95 -3.36
CA ARG A 355 13.24 -18.39 -3.69
C ARG A 355 13.65 -18.53 -5.14
#